data_AF-A0A4S4DGA2-F1
#
_entry.id   AF-A0A4S4DGA2-F1
#
_cell.length_a   1.000
_cell.length_b   1.000
_cell.length_c   1.000
_cell.angle_alpha   90.00
_cell.angle_beta   90.00
_cell.angle_gamma   90.00
#
_symmetry.space_group_name_H-M   'P 1'
#
loop_
_entity.id
_entity.type
_entity.pdbx_description
1 polymer ?
#
loop_
_entity_poly.entity_id
_entity_poly.type
_entity_poly.pdbx_seq_one_letter_code
_entity_poly.pdbx_strand_id
1 'polypeptide(L)'
;MCNRYGPGTTMPETNSRVNVPSSNQGVPKTLNKVPDYAINFCDGKSTRPFSRLWWDETVPTLLCRPDLHSQSILHPEQDRVLTIRECARLQGFPDYYEFCGSVKERYCQVGNAVAIPVARALGFALGMAVRKLTGDEPIMTLPPKFSHSTASCCNLHPI
;
A
#
# COMPACT_ATOMS: atom_id res chain seq x y z
N MET A 1 3.14 -22.60 -8.17
CA MET A 1 2.06 -21.86 -8.88
C MET A 1 2.58 -20.45 -9.18
N CYS A 2 3.30 -20.30 -10.31
CA CYS A 2 4.01 -19.07 -10.68
C CYS A 2 3.49 -18.55 -12.02
N ASN A 3 2.24 -18.10 -12.07
CA ASN A 3 1.70 -17.38 -13.21
C ASN A 3 0.86 -16.22 -12.68
N ARG A 4 1.36 -14.99 -12.77
CA ARG A 4 0.55 -13.77 -12.65
C ARG A 4 1.00 -12.72 -13.66
N TYR A 5 1.18 -13.14 -14.90
CA TYR A 5 1.05 -12.25 -16.04
C TYR A 5 -0.33 -12.53 -16.62
N GLY A 6 -1.20 -11.51 -16.65
CA GLY A 6 -2.48 -11.61 -17.35
C GLY A 6 -2.25 -11.93 -18.83
N PRO A 7 -3.21 -12.58 -19.51
CA PRO A 7 -3.08 -12.91 -20.92
C PRO A 7 -3.03 -11.61 -21.73
N GLY A 8 -1.86 -11.23 -22.26
CA GLY A 8 -1.76 -10.21 -23.31
C GLY A 8 -0.66 -9.15 -23.19
N THR A 9 0.07 -9.04 -22.07
CA THR A 9 1.12 -7.99 -21.96
C THR A 9 2.51 -8.57 -22.20
N THR A 10 2.98 -8.48 -23.44
CA THR A 10 4.40 -8.68 -23.78
C THR A 10 5.23 -7.56 -23.15
N MET A 11 6.28 -7.92 -22.42
CA MET A 11 7.31 -6.98 -21.97
C MET A 11 7.91 -6.27 -23.20
N PRO A 12 8.25 -4.97 -23.12
CA PRO A 12 9.11 -4.36 -24.13
C PRO A 12 10.44 -5.13 -24.17
N GLU A 13 10.92 -5.45 -25.37
CA GLU A 13 12.09 -6.29 -25.68
C GLU A 13 13.46 -5.77 -25.17
N THR A 14 13.48 -4.79 -24.26
CA THR A 14 14.73 -4.14 -23.82
C THR A 14 15.36 -4.75 -22.57
N ASN A 15 14.75 -5.77 -21.94
CA ASN A 15 15.46 -6.56 -20.94
C ASN A 15 16.12 -7.77 -21.61
N SER A 16 17.26 -7.51 -22.24
CA SER A 16 18.20 -8.57 -22.63
C SER A 16 18.43 -9.48 -21.43
N ARG A 17 18.04 -10.76 -21.57
CA ARG A 17 18.42 -11.84 -20.64
C ARG A 17 19.93 -11.80 -20.45
N VAL A 18 20.39 -11.21 -19.35
CA VAL A 18 21.76 -11.48 -18.89
C VAL A 18 21.69 -12.85 -18.24
N ASN A 19 22.07 -13.88 -19.00
CA ASN A 19 22.42 -15.17 -18.42
C ASN A 19 23.59 -14.91 -17.47
N VAL A 20 23.32 -14.84 -16.17
CA VAL A 20 24.38 -14.80 -15.16
C VAL A 20 24.96 -16.21 -15.09
N PRO A 21 26.23 -16.42 -15.48
CA PRO A 21 26.82 -17.75 -15.41
C PRO A 21 26.93 -18.17 -13.95
N SER A 22 26.57 -19.43 -13.67
CA SER A 22 26.81 -20.06 -12.37
C SER A 22 28.29 -19.89 -12.01
N SER A 23 28.53 -19.29 -10.84
CA SER A 23 29.75 -19.40 -10.04
C SER A 23 31.11 -19.33 -10.78
N ASN A 24 31.85 -18.25 -10.50
CA ASN A 24 33.32 -18.13 -10.67
C ASN A 24 33.87 -17.71 -12.05
N GLN A 25 33.33 -16.67 -12.67
CA GLN A 25 34.15 -15.83 -13.57
C GLN A 25 34.08 -14.37 -13.15
N GLY A 26 35.28 -13.76 -13.01
CA GLY A 26 35.49 -12.45 -12.43
C GLY A 26 34.66 -11.37 -13.12
N VAL A 27 33.68 -10.84 -12.37
CA VAL A 27 32.84 -9.74 -12.82
C VAL A 27 33.72 -8.49 -13.01
N PRO A 28 33.68 -7.80 -14.17
CA PRO A 28 34.46 -6.59 -14.38
C PRO A 28 34.13 -5.54 -13.33
N LYS A 29 35.18 -4.92 -12.76
CA LYS A 29 35.11 -3.97 -11.62
C LYS A 29 34.31 -2.68 -11.91
N THR A 30 33.81 -2.50 -13.13
CA THR A 30 33.09 -1.30 -13.60
C THR A 30 31.57 -1.43 -13.53
N LEU A 31 31.03 -2.62 -13.23
CA LEU A 31 29.60 -2.82 -13.08
C LEU A 31 29.18 -2.52 -11.62
N ASN A 32 28.29 -1.54 -11.44
CA ASN A 32 27.65 -1.30 -10.14
C ASN A 32 27.02 -2.62 -9.66
N LYS A 33 27.56 -3.19 -8.58
CA LYS A 33 27.13 -4.47 -8.05
C LYS A 33 25.73 -4.31 -7.45
N VAL A 34 24.73 -4.84 -8.15
CA VAL A 34 23.40 -5.03 -7.58
C VAL A 34 23.53 -6.06 -6.46
N PRO A 35 23.02 -5.80 -5.24
CA PRO A 35 23.12 -6.73 -4.12
C PRO A 35 22.40 -8.06 -4.40
N ASP A 36 22.98 -9.18 -3.97
CA ASP A 36 22.45 -10.52 -4.23
C ASP A 36 21.00 -10.70 -3.74
N TYR A 37 20.58 -10.04 -2.65
CA TYR A 37 19.19 -10.10 -2.18
C TYR A 37 18.18 -9.42 -3.11
N ALA A 38 18.60 -8.44 -3.91
CA ALA A 38 17.76 -7.84 -4.94
C ALA A 38 17.58 -8.80 -6.12
N ILE A 39 18.48 -9.77 -6.25
CA ILE A 39 18.53 -10.78 -7.30
C ILE A 39 17.93 -12.11 -6.81
N ASN A 40 17.84 -12.37 -5.50
CA ASN A 40 17.49 -13.70 -4.98
C ASN A 40 16.09 -14.17 -5.39
N PHE A 41 16.10 -15.24 -6.17
CA PHE A 41 15.02 -15.75 -6.97
C PHE A 41 14.40 -17.02 -6.35
N CYS A 42 13.11 -17.02 -6.02
CA CYS A 42 12.35 -18.26 -5.85
C CYS A 42 11.87 -18.68 -7.26
N ASP A 43 12.27 -19.83 -7.79
CA ASP A 43 11.98 -20.25 -9.19
C ASP A 43 12.40 -19.23 -10.28
N GLY A 44 13.46 -18.45 -10.05
CA GLY A 44 13.82 -17.37 -10.99
C GLY A 44 13.09 -16.03 -10.74
N LYS A 45 12.40 -15.82 -9.59
CA LYS A 45 11.73 -14.54 -9.24
C LYS A 45 12.00 -14.06 -7.81
N SER A 46 12.63 -12.88 -7.68
CA SER A 46 12.62 -12.10 -6.44
C SER A 46 11.29 -11.35 -6.40
N THR A 47 10.35 -11.76 -5.54
CA THR A 47 8.95 -11.27 -5.65
C THR A 47 8.69 -9.92 -5.01
N ARG A 48 9.61 -9.37 -4.20
CA ARG A 48 9.34 -8.18 -3.37
C ARG A 48 10.36 -7.05 -3.51
N PRO A 49 11.68 -7.28 -3.43
CA PRO A 49 12.67 -6.24 -3.67
C PRO A 49 12.46 -5.59 -5.04
N PHE A 50 12.32 -4.26 -5.06
CA PHE A 50 12.12 -3.43 -6.26
C PHE A 50 10.94 -3.84 -7.14
N SER A 51 9.97 -4.54 -6.57
CA SER A 51 8.76 -4.94 -7.31
C SER A 51 7.80 -3.75 -7.47
N ARG A 52 7.07 -3.77 -8.59
CA ARG A 52 6.11 -2.74 -8.96
C ARG A 52 4.70 -3.21 -8.64
N LEU A 53 3.88 -2.30 -8.11
CA LEU A 53 2.44 -2.56 -7.92
C LEU A 53 1.73 -2.55 -9.27
N TRP A 54 0.61 -3.26 -9.34
CA TRP A 54 -0.34 -3.17 -10.45
C TRP A 54 -1.67 -2.55 -10.00
N TRP A 55 -2.46 -2.05 -10.95
CA TRP A 55 -3.77 -1.44 -10.66
C TRP A 55 -4.76 -2.40 -9.98
N ASP A 56 -4.67 -3.68 -10.30
CA ASP A 56 -5.50 -4.74 -9.70
C ASP A 56 -4.88 -5.38 -8.45
N GLU A 57 -3.72 -4.88 -8.00
CA GLU A 57 -3.04 -5.38 -6.81
C GLU A 57 -3.34 -4.50 -5.59
N THR A 58 -3.40 -5.16 -4.43
CA THR A 58 -3.59 -4.49 -3.14
C THR A 58 -2.28 -4.39 -2.39
N VAL A 59 -2.04 -3.27 -1.72
CA VAL A 59 -0.94 -3.15 -0.75
C VAL A 59 -1.38 -3.81 0.57
N PRO A 60 -0.72 -4.88 1.04
CA PRO A 60 -1.18 -5.63 2.21
C PRO A 60 -1.06 -4.83 3.50
N THR A 61 0.01 -4.05 3.65
CA THR A 61 0.22 -3.18 4.80
C THR A 61 1.15 -2.04 4.41
N LEU A 62 0.73 -0.81 4.69
CA LEU A 62 1.59 0.36 4.51
C LEU A 62 2.55 0.48 5.67
N LEU A 63 3.84 0.48 5.37
CA LEU A 63 4.88 0.65 6.37
C LEU A 63 5.32 2.10 6.49
N CYS A 64 5.82 2.43 7.67
CA CYS A 64 6.39 3.73 8.01
C CYS A 64 7.63 4.11 7.18
N ARG A 65 8.28 3.11 6.59
CA ARG A 65 9.38 3.29 5.67
C ARG A 65 9.08 2.53 4.38
N PRO A 66 8.83 3.23 3.27
CA PRO A 66 8.70 2.61 1.97
C PRO A 66 10.09 2.15 1.51
N ASP A 67 10.55 1.01 2.04
CA ASP A 67 11.83 0.42 1.66
C ASP A 67 11.63 -0.50 0.45
N LEU A 68 12.23 -0.09 -0.67
CA LEU A 68 12.19 -0.81 -1.94
C LEU A 68 12.81 -2.21 -1.82
N HIS A 69 13.70 -2.44 -0.85
CA HIS A 69 14.35 -3.73 -0.69
C HIS A 69 13.43 -4.80 -0.09
N SER A 70 12.34 -4.40 0.57
CA SER A 70 11.44 -5.32 1.27
C SER A 70 9.99 -5.29 0.77
N GLN A 71 9.61 -4.29 -0.03
CA GLN A 71 8.22 -4.07 -0.43
C GLN A 71 8.02 -3.74 -1.92
N SER A 72 6.87 -4.17 -2.44
CA SER A 72 6.28 -3.71 -3.69
C SER A 72 5.62 -2.35 -3.48
N ILE A 73 6.35 -1.25 -3.67
CA ILE A 73 5.84 0.11 -3.45
C ILE A 73 6.15 1.08 -4.59
N LEU A 74 6.64 0.56 -5.72
CA LEU A 74 6.79 1.35 -6.94
C LEU A 74 5.42 1.56 -7.60
N HIS A 75 5.21 2.78 -8.09
CA HIS A 75 4.00 3.18 -8.80
C HIS A 75 3.80 2.31 -10.06
N PRO A 76 2.58 1.91 -10.43
CA PRO A 76 2.32 1.01 -11.57
C PRO A 76 2.84 1.52 -12.93
N GLU A 77 2.86 2.83 -13.14
CA GLU A 77 3.27 3.42 -14.43
C GLU A 77 4.52 4.31 -14.34
N GLN A 78 4.89 4.79 -13.15
CA GLN A 78 5.89 5.84 -12.98
C GLN A 78 7.11 5.28 -12.26
N ASP A 79 8.32 5.70 -12.63
CA ASP A 79 9.57 5.24 -12.02
C ASP A 79 9.85 5.94 -10.68
N ARG A 80 8.91 5.82 -9.75
CA ARG A 80 9.00 6.36 -8.40
C ARG A 80 8.27 5.47 -7.40
N VAL A 81 8.59 5.66 -6.13
CA VAL A 81 7.79 5.12 -5.01
C VAL A 81 6.44 5.83 -4.92
N LEU A 82 5.46 5.16 -4.32
CA LEU A 82 4.21 5.80 -3.92
C LEU A 82 4.50 7.01 -3.04
N THR A 83 3.86 8.13 -3.37
CA THR A 83 3.88 9.37 -2.61
C THR A 83 3.14 9.20 -1.29
N ILE A 84 3.42 10.09 -0.34
CA ILE A 84 2.69 10.19 0.94
C ILE A 84 1.17 10.28 0.70
N ARG A 85 0.73 11.03 -0.33
CA ARG A 85 -0.69 11.20 -0.66
C ARG A 85 -1.34 9.91 -1.17
N GLU A 86 -0.63 9.15 -2.01
CA GLU A 86 -1.12 7.84 -2.47
C GLU A 86 -1.23 6.86 -1.30
N CYS A 87 -0.22 6.82 -0.42
CA CYS A 87 -0.28 6.02 0.79
C CYS A 87 -1.42 6.47 1.74
N ALA A 88 -1.63 7.78 1.88
CA ALA A 88 -2.71 8.31 2.70
C ALA A 88 -4.09 7.89 2.17
N ARG A 89 -4.29 7.92 0.85
CA ARG A 89 -5.54 7.43 0.22
C ARG A 89 -5.74 5.93 0.41
N LEU A 90 -4.67 5.13 0.36
CA LEU A 90 -4.75 3.70 0.66
C LEU A 90 -5.22 3.43 2.11
N GLN A 91 -4.86 4.31 3.07
CA GLN A 91 -5.39 4.27 4.45
C GLN A 91 -6.78 4.93 4.59
N GLY A 92 -7.35 5.46 3.51
CA GLY A 92 -8.65 6.14 3.50
C GLY A 92 -8.63 7.55 4.11
N PHE A 93 -7.45 8.19 4.22
CA PHE A 93 -7.39 9.58 4.63
C PHE A 93 -8.09 10.49 3.61
N PRO A 94 -8.87 11.48 4.08
CA PRO A 94 -9.48 12.44 3.20
C PRO A 94 -8.43 13.35 2.56
N ASP A 95 -8.76 13.90 1.39
CA ASP A 95 -7.76 14.63 0.62
C ASP A 95 -7.28 15.95 1.25
N TYR A 96 -8.12 16.52 2.11
CA TYR A 96 -7.85 17.73 2.87
C TYR A 96 -7.02 17.51 4.15
N TYR A 97 -6.71 16.25 4.53
CA TYR A 97 -5.89 16.01 5.73
C TYR A 97 -4.43 16.35 5.45
N GLU A 98 -3.86 17.27 6.23
CA GLU A 98 -2.47 17.71 6.09
C GLU A 98 -1.56 16.99 7.09
N PHE A 99 -0.47 16.42 6.59
CA PHE A 99 0.57 15.82 7.42
C PHE A 99 1.71 16.81 7.63
N CYS A 100 2.19 16.94 8.86
CA CYS A 100 3.25 17.89 9.22
C CYS A 100 4.61 17.18 9.42
N GLY A 101 5.70 17.94 9.26
CA GLY A 101 7.07 17.46 9.50
C GLY A 101 7.83 17.02 8.24
N SER A 102 8.96 16.35 8.44
CA SER A 102 9.81 15.84 7.38
C SER A 102 9.11 14.75 6.55
N VAL A 103 9.58 14.49 5.33
CA VAL A 103 9.02 13.46 4.44
C VAL A 103 8.99 12.09 5.14
N LYS A 104 10.06 11.75 5.86
CA LYS A 104 10.17 10.49 6.61
C LYS A 104 9.15 10.39 7.74
N GLU A 105 8.96 11.47 8.50
CA GLU A 105 7.97 11.51 9.58
C GLU A 105 6.54 11.40 9.05
N ARG A 106 6.26 12.02 7.89
CA ARG A 106 4.95 11.92 7.23
C ARG A 106 4.65 10.50 6.77
N TYR A 107 5.62 9.77 6.21
CA TYR A 107 5.44 8.33 5.94
C TYR A 107 5.19 7.52 7.21
N CYS A 108 5.90 7.83 8.32
CA CYS A 108 5.64 7.18 9.60
C CYS A 108 4.24 7.46 10.14
N GLN A 109 3.73 8.69 10.00
CA GLN A 109 2.37 9.05 10.41
C GLN A 109 1.33 8.23 9.64
N VAL A 110 1.47 8.11 8.32
CA VAL A 110 0.55 7.33 7.49
C VAL A 110 0.66 5.82 7.77
N GLY A 111 1.87 5.28 7.92
CA GLY A 111 2.09 3.85 8.15
C GLY A 111 1.62 3.37 9.52
N ASN A 112 1.77 4.18 10.56
CA ASN A 112 1.32 3.84 11.92
C ASN A 112 -0.16 4.16 12.17
N ALA A 113 -0.81 4.93 11.28
CA ALA A 113 -2.20 5.28 11.45
C ALA A 113 -3.12 4.07 11.26
N VAL A 114 -4.25 4.10 11.99
CA VAL A 114 -5.38 3.20 11.74
C VAL A 114 -6.13 3.69 10.50
N ALA A 115 -6.53 2.77 9.62
CA ALA A 115 -7.34 3.10 8.46
C ALA A 115 -8.62 3.87 8.86
N ILE A 116 -8.88 5.01 8.21
CA ILE A 116 -9.99 5.89 8.57
C ILE A 116 -11.36 5.20 8.49
N PRO A 117 -11.67 4.37 7.47
CA PRO A 117 -12.95 3.65 7.41
C PRO A 117 -13.18 2.73 8.62
N VAL A 118 -12.12 2.11 9.13
CA VAL A 118 -12.18 1.24 10.32
C VAL A 118 -12.46 2.07 11.56
N ALA A 119 -11.72 3.15 11.77
CA ALA A 119 -11.95 4.06 12.90
C ALA A 119 -13.37 4.65 12.88
N ARG A 120 -13.89 4.95 11.69
CA ARG A 120 -15.26 5.45 11.52
C ARG A 120 -16.31 4.42 11.93
N ALA A 121 -16.16 3.16 11.52
CA ALA A 121 -17.07 2.08 11.91
C ALA A 121 -17.09 1.87 13.43
N LEU A 122 -15.92 1.90 14.06
CA LEU A 122 -15.80 1.82 15.53
C LEU A 122 -16.45 3.01 16.22
N GLY A 123 -16.24 4.23 15.72
CA GLY A 123 -16.88 5.43 16.25
C GLY A 123 -18.41 5.39 16.15
N PHE A 124 -18.95 4.81 15.08
CA PHE A 124 -20.39 4.60 14.93
C PHE A 124 -20.94 3.59 15.94
N ALA A 125 -20.26 2.45 16.11
CA ALA A 125 -20.64 1.46 17.11
C ALA A 125 -20.62 2.06 18.53
N LEU A 126 -19.58 2.83 18.87
CA LEU A 126 -19.49 3.55 20.13
C LEU A 126 -20.64 4.55 20.30
N GLY A 127 -20.93 5.37 19.29
CA GLY A 127 -22.03 6.34 19.34
C GLY A 127 -23.40 5.69 19.55
N MET A 128 -23.62 4.52 18.95
CA MET A 128 -24.85 3.74 19.12
C MET A 128 -24.95 3.14 20.53
N ALA A 129 -23.84 2.64 21.07
CA ALA A 129 -23.77 2.11 22.44
C ALA A 129 -24.03 3.20 23.50
N VAL A 130 -23.42 4.38 23.33
CA VAL A 130 -23.64 5.54 24.22
C VAL A 130 -25.11 5.96 24.24
N ARG A 131 -25.79 5.87 23.09
CA ARG A 131 -27.23 6.17 22.95
C ARG A 131 -28.14 5.02 23.39
N LYS A 132 -27.58 3.89 23.83
CA LYS A 132 -28.31 2.66 24.20
C LYS A 132 -29.23 2.15 23.09
N LEU A 133 -28.81 2.31 21.84
CA LEU A 133 -29.53 1.85 20.65
C LEU A 133 -29.00 0.50 20.14
N THR A 134 -28.09 -0.13 20.89
CA THR A 134 -27.47 -1.43 20.56
C THR A 134 -28.00 -2.51 21.49
N GLY A 135 -28.08 -3.75 20.98
CA GLY A 135 -28.28 -4.94 21.81
C GLY A 135 -26.96 -5.45 22.41
N ASP A 136 -27.01 -6.58 23.12
CA ASP A 136 -25.85 -7.23 23.76
C ASP A 136 -25.03 -8.11 22.80
N GLU A 137 -25.34 -8.06 21.51
CA GLU A 137 -24.66 -8.87 20.50
C GLU A 137 -23.22 -8.36 20.22
N PRO A 138 -22.24 -9.26 20.05
CA PRO A 138 -20.84 -8.88 19.82
C PRO A 138 -20.61 -8.27 18.43
N ILE A 139 -21.55 -8.42 17.49
CA ILE A 139 -21.43 -7.98 16.10
C ILE A 139 -22.52 -6.97 15.80
N MET A 140 -22.13 -5.85 15.19
CA MET A 140 -23.05 -4.83 14.70
C MET A 140 -23.02 -4.77 13.17
N THR A 141 -24.19 -4.76 12.55
CA THR A 141 -24.32 -4.52 11.11
C THR A 141 -24.42 -3.02 10.85
N LEU A 142 -23.56 -2.51 9.97
CA LEU A 142 -23.58 -1.10 9.56
C LEU A 142 -24.74 -0.86 8.57
N PRO A 143 -25.35 0.33 8.56
CA PRO A 143 -26.42 0.65 7.62
C PRO A 143 -25.91 0.62 6.15
N PRO A 144 -26.76 0.29 5.17
CA PRO A 144 -26.37 0.00 3.77
C PRO A 144 -25.74 1.16 2.98
N LYS A 145 -25.59 2.35 3.56
CA LYS A 145 -24.91 3.52 2.96
C LYS A 145 -23.80 4.10 3.83
N PHE A 146 -23.36 3.37 4.86
CA PHE A 146 -22.36 3.86 5.80
C PHE A 146 -21.05 4.26 5.10
N SER A 147 -20.52 3.38 4.24
CA SER A 147 -19.23 3.56 3.57
C SER A 147 -19.15 4.81 2.67
N HIS A 148 -20.27 5.18 2.03
CA HIS A 148 -20.33 6.30 1.08
C HIS A 148 -20.91 7.58 1.66
N SER A 149 -21.37 7.56 2.91
CA SER A 149 -21.84 8.76 3.59
C SER A 149 -20.63 9.64 3.90
N THR A 150 -20.16 10.42 2.94
CA THR A 150 -19.31 11.58 3.24
C THR A 150 -20.13 12.44 4.17
N ALA A 151 -19.61 12.68 5.38
CA ALA A 151 -20.32 13.46 6.37
C ALA A 151 -20.63 14.86 5.81
N SER A 152 -21.83 15.04 5.26
CA SER A 152 -22.55 16.30 5.32
C SER A 152 -23.02 16.47 6.77
N CYS A 153 -22.07 16.49 7.71
CA CYS A 153 -22.27 16.94 9.08
C CYS A 153 -22.26 18.47 9.07
N CYS A 154 -23.13 19.06 8.26
CA CYS A 154 -23.37 20.50 8.22
C CYS A 154 -24.84 20.85 8.49
N ASN A 155 -25.70 19.84 8.69
CA ASN A 155 -27.08 20.05 9.17
C ASN A 155 -27.23 19.51 10.59
N LEU A 156 -26.36 19.96 11.51
CA LEU A 156 -26.86 20.18 12.87
C LEU A 156 -27.74 21.43 12.77
N HIS A 157 -29.06 21.23 12.74
CA HIS A 157 -29.96 22.32 13.09
C HIS A 157 -29.61 22.75 14.53
N PRO A 158 -29.32 24.03 14.78
CA PRO A 158 -29.15 24.53 16.13
C PRO A 158 -30.51 24.46 16.84
N ILE A 159 -30.49 23.79 18.00
CA ILE A 159 -31.40 23.88 19.16
C ILE A 159 -32.90 23.92 18.84
#